data_AF-A0A3A8RHH2-F1
#
_entry.id   AF-A0A3A8RHH2-F1
#
_cell.length_a   1.000
_cell.length_b   1.000
_cell.length_c   1.000
_cell.angle_alpha   90.00
_cell.angle_beta   90.00
_cell.angle_gamma   90.00
#
_symmetry.space_group_name_H-M   'P 1'
#
loop_
_entity.id
_entity.type
_entity.pdbx_description
1 polymer ?
#
loop_
_entity_poly.entity_id
_entity_poly.type
_entity_poly.pdbx_seq_one_letter_code
_entity_poly.pdbx_strand_id
1 'polypeptide(L)'
;MTAPTDRILLILDLDETLVHASEKPLSREVDFQALGYFVHVRPHLEPFLRECAARFRLAIWSAGADKYVAELVKRIVPPELELDFVWGRSRCTYGFDRGRYLKTLADVDNVRCIEKRNWRKQLCQD
;
A
#
# COMPACT_ATOMS: atom_id res chain seq x y z
N MET A 1 -2.90 0.91 -32.21
CA MET A 1 -2.04 1.44 -31.13
C MET A 1 -2.87 2.47 -30.37
N THR A 2 -3.38 2.14 -29.19
CA THR A 2 -4.16 3.07 -28.35
C THR A 2 -3.21 4.00 -27.60
N ALA A 3 -3.47 5.31 -27.65
CA ALA A 3 -2.64 6.31 -26.99
C ALA A 3 -2.51 6.04 -25.48
N PRO A 4 -1.33 6.24 -24.88
CA PRO A 4 -1.10 5.95 -23.47
C PRO A 4 -1.62 7.08 -22.56
N THR A 5 -2.94 7.20 -22.37
CA THR A 5 -3.49 8.08 -21.30
C THR A 5 -4.83 7.66 -20.69
N ASP A 6 -5.59 6.71 -21.25
CA ASP A 6 -7.01 6.49 -20.84
C ASP A 6 -7.28 5.27 -19.94
N ARG A 7 -6.24 4.59 -19.45
CA ARG A 7 -6.38 3.41 -18.60
C ARG A 7 -6.43 3.82 -17.12
N ILE A 8 -7.36 3.21 -16.37
CA ILE A 8 -7.47 3.40 -14.91
C ILE A 8 -6.11 3.06 -14.26
N LEU A 9 -5.68 3.94 -13.34
CA LEU A 9 -4.50 3.70 -12.49
C LEU A 9 -4.90 2.88 -11.27
N LEU A 10 -4.35 1.67 -11.17
CA LEU A 10 -4.46 0.81 -9.99
C LEU A 10 -3.21 1.01 -9.12
N ILE A 11 -3.41 1.58 -7.94
CA ILE A 11 -2.35 1.77 -6.94
C ILE A 11 -2.47 0.64 -5.91
N LEU A 12 -1.39 -0.12 -5.71
CA LEU A 12 -1.34 -1.27 -4.80
C LEU A 12 -0.48 -0.94 -3.57
N ASP A 13 -0.96 -1.36 -2.39
CA ASP A 13 -0.15 -1.37 -1.16
C ASP A 13 0.74 -2.63 -1.10
N LEU A 14 1.70 -2.67 -0.18
CA LEU A 14 2.64 -3.78 0.00
C LEU A 14 2.26 -4.70 1.16
N ASP A 15 2.46 -4.24 2.39
CA ASP A 15 2.27 -5.04 3.60
C ASP A 15 0.81 -5.46 3.77
N GLU A 16 0.58 -6.72 4.13
CA GLU A 16 -0.74 -7.35 4.22
C GLU A 16 -1.57 -7.32 2.91
N THR A 17 -0.94 -6.97 1.78
CA THR A 17 -1.58 -6.88 0.46
C THR A 17 -0.87 -7.74 -0.58
N LEU A 18 0.39 -7.47 -0.88
CA LEU A 18 1.20 -8.23 -1.84
C LEU A 18 2.25 -9.10 -1.13
N VAL A 19 2.68 -8.68 0.06
CA VAL A 19 3.63 -9.42 0.90
C VAL A 19 3.22 -9.33 2.36
N HIS A 20 3.83 -10.18 3.17
CA HIS A 20 3.87 -10.06 4.62
C HIS A 20 5.34 -10.07 5.06
N ALA A 21 5.78 -9.06 5.80
CA ALA A 21 7.15 -8.98 6.33
C ALA A 21 7.12 -9.05 7.86
N SER A 22 7.94 -9.94 8.42
CA SER A 22 8.01 -10.17 9.87
C SER A 22 9.46 -10.16 10.35
N GLU A 23 9.69 -9.69 11.57
CA GLU A 23 11.01 -9.76 12.24
C GLU A 23 11.38 -11.19 12.64
N LYS A 24 10.39 -12.08 12.69
CA LYS A 24 10.55 -13.50 13.02
C LYS A 24 10.05 -14.37 11.87
N PRO A 25 10.69 -15.52 11.61
CA PRO A 25 10.20 -16.44 10.61
C PRO A 25 8.81 -16.97 10.98
N LEU A 26 7.98 -17.20 9.97
CA LEU A 26 6.69 -17.88 10.12
C LEU A 26 6.87 -19.40 10.07
N SER A 27 5.77 -20.14 10.26
CA SER A 27 5.74 -21.60 10.12
C SER A 27 5.96 -22.09 8.68
N ARG A 28 5.84 -21.20 7.68
CA ARG A 28 6.14 -21.49 6.29
C ARG A 28 7.51 -20.97 5.90
N GLU A 29 8.08 -21.54 4.85
CA GLU A 29 9.35 -21.05 4.31
C GLU A 29 9.26 -19.58 3.89
N VAL A 30 10.37 -18.88 4.13
CA VAL A 30 10.58 -17.50 3.74
C VAL A 30 10.89 -17.44 2.25
N ASP A 31 10.29 -16.48 1.54
CA ASP A 31 10.56 -16.31 0.11
C ASP A 31 11.89 -15.55 -0.10
N PHE A 32 12.14 -14.51 0.72
CA PHE A 32 13.44 -13.84 0.80
C PHE A 32 13.55 -12.99 2.07
N GLN A 33 14.77 -12.57 2.39
CA GLN A 33 15.02 -11.59 3.46
C GLN A 33 15.34 -10.22 2.88
N ALA A 34 14.78 -9.16 3.47
CA ALA A 34 15.04 -7.78 3.09
C ALA A 34 15.07 -6.88 4.32
N LEU A 35 16.14 -6.09 4.48
CA LEU A 35 16.30 -5.11 5.58
C LEU A 35 16.03 -5.67 6.98
N GLY A 36 16.43 -6.93 7.24
CA GLY A 36 16.23 -7.60 8.53
C GLY A 36 14.86 -8.24 8.72
N TYR A 37 13.99 -8.20 7.71
CA TYR A 37 12.69 -8.88 7.74
C TYR A 37 12.70 -10.18 6.94
N PHE A 38 11.97 -11.17 7.43
CA PHE A 38 11.57 -12.38 6.72
C PHE A 38 10.32 -12.04 5.90
N VAL A 39 10.47 -12.04 4.57
CA VAL A 39 9.41 -11.63 3.65
C VAL A 39 8.75 -12.85 3.03
N HIS A 40 7.43 -12.80 3.04
CA HIS A 40 6.51 -13.82 2.64
C HIS A 40 5.64 -13.26 1.51
N VAL A 41 5.91 -13.68 0.28
CA VAL A 41 5.17 -13.24 -0.92
C VAL A 41 3.79 -13.85 -0.93
N ARG A 42 2.77 -13.06 -1.28
CA ARG A 42 1.40 -13.58 -1.40
C ARG A 42 1.35 -14.62 -2.54
N PRO A 43 0.73 -15.80 -2.31
CA PRO A 43 0.60 -16.79 -3.37
C PRO A 43 0.00 -16.20 -4.65
N HIS A 44 0.56 -16.57 -5.80
CA HIS A 44 0.16 -16.11 -7.13
C HIS A 44 0.38 -14.60 -7.42
N LEU A 45 1.28 -13.94 -6.70
CA LEU A 45 1.58 -12.51 -6.90
C LEU A 45 1.96 -12.17 -8.35
N GLU A 46 2.89 -12.91 -8.96
CA GLU A 46 3.34 -12.60 -10.32
C GLU A 46 2.21 -12.70 -11.35
N PRO A 47 1.45 -13.82 -11.46
CA PRO A 47 0.28 -13.89 -12.34
C PRO A 47 -0.72 -12.76 -12.09
N PHE A 48 -0.98 -12.42 -10.83
CA PHE A 48 -1.86 -11.31 -10.47
C PHE A 48 -1.36 -9.97 -11.03
N LEU A 49 -0.08 -9.63 -10.83
CA LEU A 49 0.51 -8.39 -11.34
C LEU A 49 0.45 -8.31 -12.86
N ARG A 50 0.72 -9.42 -13.57
CA ARG A 50 0.63 -9.48 -15.04
C ARG A 50 -0.79 -9.24 -15.53
N GLU A 51 -1.78 -9.88 -14.91
CA GLU A 51 -3.19 -9.67 -15.26
C GLU A 51 -3.64 -8.23 -14.98
N CYS A 52 -3.17 -7.63 -13.89
CA CYS A 52 -3.42 -6.23 -13.60
C CYS A 52 -2.77 -5.31 -14.65
N ALA A 53 -1.50 -5.51 -15.00
CA ALA A 53 -0.79 -4.72 -16.00
C ALA A 53 -1.41 -4.82 -17.41
N ALA A 54 -2.05 -5.95 -17.73
CA ALA A 54 -2.80 -6.12 -18.97
C ALA A 54 -4.08 -5.26 -19.04
N ARG A 55 -4.61 -4.75 -17.91
CA ARG A 55 -5.86 -3.97 -17.85
C ARG A 55 -5.69 -2.54 -17.33
N PHE A 56 -4.74 -2.32 -16.43
CA PHE A 56 -4.52 -1.07 -15.71
C PHE A 56 -3.12 -0.51 -15.94
N ARG A 57 -2.96 0.79 -15.69
CA ARG A 57 -1.66 1.34 -15.30
C ARG A 57 -1.42 0.96 -13.84
N LEU A 58 -0.18 0.63 -13.48
CA LEU A 58 0.14 0.17 -12.13
C LEU A 58 1.04 1.17 -11.40
N ALA A 59 0.82 1.32 -10.11
CA ALA A 59 1.73 1.99 -9.21
C ALA A 59 1.75 1.31 -7.85
N ILE A 60 2.82 1.54 -7.10
CA ILE A 60 2.94 1.09 -5.71
C ILE A 60 2.92 2.29 -4.78
N TRP A 61 2.11 2.21 -3.73
CA TRP A 61 2.11 3.19 -2.66
C TRP A 61 1.88 2.53 -1.31
N SER A 62 2.88 2.60 -0.43
CA SER A 62 2.81 1.99 0.90
C SER A 62 3.20 2.94 2.02
N ALA A 63 2.72 2.64 3.23
CA ALA A 63 3.11 3.32 4.47
C ALA A 63 4.51 2.89 4.99
N GLY A 64 5.14 1.90 4.34
CA GLY A 64 6.51 1.48 4.61
C GLY A 64 7.54 2.58 4.30
N ALA A 65 8.72 2.52 4.95
CA ALA A 65 9.80 3.46 4.67
C ALA A 65 10.27 3.34 3.20
N ASP A 66 10.67 4.45 2.56
CA ASP A 66 10.92 4.46 1.10
C ASP A 66 11.98 3.43 0.67
N LYS A 67 13.04 3.26 1.46
CA LYS A 67 14.08 2.25 1.20
C LYS A 67 13.53 0.82 1.23
N TYR A 68 12.62 0.55 2.17
CA TYR A 68 11.96 -0.75 2.30
C TYR A 68 11.04 -1.02 1.11
N VAL A 69 10.19 -0.04 0.77
CA VAL A 69 9.29 -0.13 -0.39
C VAL A 69 10.08 -0.39 -1.67
N ALA A 70 11.14 0.38 -1.92
CA ALA A 70 11.98 0.22 -3.10
C ALA A 70 12.64 -1.17 -3.18
N GLU A 71 13.18 -1.67 -2.06
CA GLU A 71 13.80 -3.01 -2.04
C GLU A 71 12.78 -4.12 -2.29
N LEU A 72 11.58 -4.03 -1.71
CA LEU A 72 10.55 -5.02 -1.96
C LEU A 72 10.07 -5.02 -3.40
N VAL A 73 9.75 -3.84 -3.96
CA VAL A 73 9.27 -3.72 -5.33
C VAL A 73 10.27 -4.32 -6.31
N LYS A 74 11.58 -4.06 -6.11
CA LYS A 74 12.65 -4.64 -6.92
C LYS A 74 12.67 -6.17 -6.91
N ARG A 75 12.23 -6.80 -5.81
CA ARG A 75 12.22 -8.27 -5.66
C ARG A 75 10.96 -8.93 -6.19
N ILE A 76 9.81 -8.26 -6.08
CA ILE A 76 8.50 -8.91 -6.29
C ILE A 76 7.80 -8.49 -7.59
N VAL A 77 8.20 -7.37 -8.19
CA VAL A 77 7.62 -6.91 -9.45
C VAL A 77 8.49 -7.42 -10.61
N PRO A 78 7.93 -8.16 -11.58
CA PRO A 78 8.66 -8.56 -12.77
C PRO A 78 9.27 -7.35 -13.48
N PRO A 79 10.56 -7.40 -13.89
CA PRO A 79 11.31 -6.25 -14.39
C PRO A 79 10.75 -5.63 -15.68
N GLU A 80 9.94 -6.38 -16.43
CA GLU A 80 9.25 -5.93 -17.63
C GLU A 80 7.95 -5.16 -17.35
N LEU A 81 7.43 -5.17 -16.12
CA LEU A 81 6.24 -4.42 -15.76
C LEU A 81 6.62 -2.98 -15.41
N GLU A 82 6.16 -2.04 -16.21
CA GLU A 82 6.32 -0.61 -15.95
C GLU A 82 5.35 -0.14 -14.87
N LEU A 83 5.89 0.53 -13.84
CA LEU A 83 5.12 1.20 -12.80
C LEU A 83 5.17 2.72 -13.02
N ASP A 84 4.01 3.38 -12.96
CA ASP A 84 3.91 4.83 -13.06
C ASP A 84 4.68 5.55 -11.94
N PHE A 85 4.64 4.98 -10.73
CA PHE A 85 5.47 5.40 -9.60
C PHE A 85 5.57 4.32 -8.52
N VAL A 86 6.57 4.49 -7.66
CA VAL A 86 6.77 3.72 -6.43
C VAL A 86 6.97 4.70 -5.29
N TRP A 87 6.01 4.76 -4.38
CA TRP A 87 6.02 5.69 -3.26
C TRP A 87 5.99 4.96 -1.92
N GLY A 88 6.85 5.40 -1.01
CA GLY A 88 6.79 5.02 0.39
C GLY A 88 6.25 6.14 1.26
N ARG A 89 6.52 6.02 2.56
CA ARG A 89 6.04 6.90 3.62
C ARG A 89 6.33 8.37 3.39
N SER A 90 7.42 8.73 2.72
CA SER A 90 7.76 10.15 2.45
C SER A 90 6.67 10.88 1.67
N ARG A 91 5.84 10.16 0.92
CA ARG A 91 4.71 10.70 0.15
C ARG A 91 3.38 10.59 0.88
N CYS A 92 3.33 9.91 2.03
CA CYS A 92 2.16 9.92 2.90
C CYS A 92 2.08 11.26 3.64
N THR A 93 0.90 11.85 3.74
CA THR A 93 0.68 12.89 4.75
C THR A 93 0.60 12.24 6.12
N TYR A 94 1.41 12.70 7.08
CA TYR A 94 1.29 12.37 8.50
C TYR A 94 -0.02 12.95 9.05
N GLY A 95 -1.12 12.27 8.78
CA GLY A 95 -2.44 12.68 9.25
C GLY A 95 -2.76 11.99 10.56
N PHE A 96 -2.20 12.43 11.69
CA PHE A 96 -2.77 12.01 12.96
C PHE A 96 -2.41 12.93 14.14
N ASP A 97 -3.36 13.78 14.52
CA ASP A 97 -3.65 13.98 15.94
C ASP A 97 -4.67 12.90 16.34
N ARG A 98 -4.16 11.76 16.82
CA ARG A 98 -5.00 10.61 17.21
C ARG A 98 -5.96 10.98 18.32
N GLY A 99 -5.51 11.85 19.23
CA GLY A 99 -6.30 12.27 20.37
C GLY A 99 -7.57 12.97 19.93
N ARG A 100 -7.49 13.90 18.97
CA ARG A 100 -8.67 14.68 18.56
C ARG A 100 -9.68 13.89 17.72
N TYR A 101 -9.23 13.17 16.69
CA TYR A 101 -10.17 12.43 15.85
C TYR A 101 -10.79 11.23 16.57
N LEU A 102 -10.02 10.48 17.39
CA LEU A 102 -10.63 9.36 18.13
C LEU A 102 -11.69 9.82 19.12
N LYS A 103 -11.56 11.04 19.68
CA LYS A 103 -12.61 11.65 20.51
C LYS A 103 -13.89 11.91 19.72
N THR A 104 -13.81 12.30 18.44
CA THR A 104 -15.03 12.49 17.63
C THR A 104 -15.71 11.17 17.26
N LEU A 105 -15.05 10.03 17.49
CA LEU A 105 -15.58 8.70 17.20
C LEU A 105 -16.17 7.99 18.43
N ALA A 106 -15.96 8.52 19.63
CA ALA A 106 -16.30 7.86 20.89
C ALA A 106 -17.81 7.54 21.00
N ASP A 107 -18.65 8.43 20.47
CA ASP A 107 -20.10 8.35 20.56
C ASP A 107 -20.77 7.90 19.24
N VAL A 108 -19.99 7.41 18.27
CA VAL A 108 -20.55 6.95 16.98
C VAL A 108 -20.90 5.47 17.04
N ASP A 109 -22.20 5.16 17.00
CA ASP A 109 -22.74 3.79 17.05
C ASP A 109 -22.11 2.84 16.03
N ASN A 110 -21.80 3.33 14.82
CA ASN A 110 -21.16 2.53 13.78
C ASN A 110 -20.11 3.32 12.99
N VAL A 111 -18.85 3.17 13.43
CA VAL A 111 -17.69 3.82 12.82
C VAL A 111 -17.42 3.42 11.36
N ARG A 112 -18.03 2.33 10.86
CA ARG A 112 -17.87 1.88 9.46
C ARG A 112 -18.63 2.74 8.46
N CYS A 113 -19.64 3.49 8.91
CA CYS A 113 -20.44 4.38 8.08
C CYS A 113 -19.84 5.79 7.93
N ILE A 114 -18.73 6.07 8.61
CA ILE A 114 -18.15 7.42 8.66
C ILE A 114 -17.46 7.76 7.34
N GLU A 115 -17.79 8.95 6.81
CA GLU A 115 -17.11 9.58 5.68
C GLU A 115 -15.70 10.00 6.10
N LYS A 116 -14.67 9.44 5.45
CA LYS A 116 -13.26 9.61 5.83
C LYS A 116 -12.48 10.58 4.94
N ARG A 117 -13.06 11.16 3.89
CA ARG A 117 -12.33 12.04 2.97
C ARG A 117 -12.32 13.49 3.44
N ASN A 118 -13.29 13.93 4.25
CA ASN A 118 -13.41 15.31 4.73
C ASN A 118 -13.41 15.48 6.25
N TRP A 119 -13.12 14.46 7.05
CA TRP A 119 -13.15 14.54 8.52
C TRP A 119 -12.35 15.73 9.09
N ARG A 120 -11.27 16.17 8.42
CA ARG A 120 -10.49 17.34 8.83
C ARG A 120 -11.30 18.65 8.83
N LYS A 121 -12.28 18.81 7.93
CA LYS A 121 -13.20 19.97 7.92
C LYS A 121 -14.08 20.02 9.16
N GLN A 122 -14.30 18.88 9.83
CA GLN A 122 -15.08 18.78 11.05
C GLN A 122 -14.28 19.16 12.30
N LEU A 123 -12.94 19.19 12.22
CA LEU A 123 -12.05 19.53 13.33
C LEU A 123 -11.54 20.98 13.30
N CYS A 124 -11.81 21.73 12.24
CA CYS A 124 -11.38 23.13 12.09
C CYS A 124 -12.53 24.12 12.33
N GLN A 125 -13.53 23.75 13.13
CA GLN A 125 -14.53 24.69 13.63
C GLN A 125 -14.05 25.27 14.98
N ASP A 126 -12.96 26.02 14.95
CA ASP A 126 -12.55 26.96 16.00
C ASP A 126 -12.23 28.30 15.32
#